data_AF-A0A6L7XRT7-F1
#
_entry.id   AF-A0A6L7XRT7-F1
#
_cell.length_a   1.000
_cell.length_b   1.000
_cell.length_c   1.000
_cell.angle_alpha   90.00
_cell.angle_beta   90.00
_cell.angle_gamma   90.00
#
_symmetry.space_group_name_H-M   'P 1'
#
loop_
_entity.id
_entity.type
_entity.pdbx_description
1 polymer ?
#
loop_
_entity_poly.entity_id
_entity_poly.type
_entity_poly.pdbx_seq_one_letter_code
_entity_poly.pdbx_strand_id
1 'polypeptide(L)'
;DFAAMQATAVSICGGSAAIAACGVLGGDRRKLSYVTSLVLVVAVPMMLVMPWIIDALDMPALVGGAWIGGTIDTSGAVVAAGEIVGESAMNAAVIVKFSQNAMLGIAAFALSIWWTLKSGEGSGEKPSARIIWERFPKFVIGFMAASAIFSFLLSADFVESTAELTKGLRTWWFTLAFVCIGLETRFRDLVRMDGGRPAAAFLAAQGVNIAWTLLIAWLLFGGVLFAVPSL
;
A
#
# COMPACT_ATOMS: atom_id res chain seq x y z
N ASP A 1 7.64 -17.63 9.23
CA ASP A 1 7.19 -17.14 7.90
C ASP A 1 5.91 -16.31 8.00
N PHE A 2 4.82 -16.84 8.57
CA PHE A 2 3.49 -16.22 8.52
C PHE A 2 3.40 -14.86 9.22
N ALA A 3 4.03 -14.72 10.39
CA ALA A 3 4.11 -13.45 11.13
C ALA A 3 4.92 -12.40 10.35
N ALA A 4 6.03 -12.79 9.72
CA ALA A 4 6.83 -11.88 8.91
C ALA A 4 6.06 -11.44 7.66
N MET A 5 5.33 -12.35 6.99
CA MET A 5 4.48 -11.99 5.85
C MET A 5 3.39 -10.99 6.23
N GLN A 6 2.71 -11.19 7.36
CA GLN A 6 1.68 -10.25 7.84
C GLN A 6 2.28 -8.90 8.25
N ALA A 7 3.40 -8.90 8.97
CA ALA A 7 4.07 -7.67 9.37
C ALA A 7 4.53 -6.86 8.16
N THR A 8 5.12 -7.52 7.14
CA THR A 8 5.54 -6.85 5.90
C THR A 8 4.34 -6.35 5.09
N ALA A 9 3.22 -7.07 5.11
CA ALA A 9 1.98 -6.63 4.46
C ALA A 9 1.45 -5.32 5.07
N VAL A 10 1.25 -5.27 6.40
CA VAL A 10 0.71 -4.09 7.11
C VAL A 10 1.67 -2.89 7.07
N SER A 11 2.99 -3.12 7.01
CA SER A 11 3.98 -2.04 7.11
C SER A 11 4.25 -1.29 5.80
N ILE A 12 3.78 -1.80 4.65
CA ILE A 12 4.15 -1.24 3.34
C ILE A 12 2.92 -1.02 2.46
N CYS A 13 2.51 -2.04 1.71
CA CYS A 13 1.48 -1.92 0.68
C CYS A 13 0.61 -3.15 0.54
N GLY A 14 0.54 -3.96 1.60
CA GLY A 14 -0.31 -5.13 1.64
C GLY A 14 0.18 -6.25 0.73
N GLY A 15 -0.58 -6.53 -0.33
CA GLY A 15 -0.43 -7.73 -1.16
C GLY A 15 0.95 -7.85 -1.82
N SER A 16 1.47 -6.79 -2.45
CA SER A 16 2.80 -6.84 -3.09
C SER A 16 3.92 -7.09 -2.09
N ALA A 17 3.78 -6.52 -0.88
CA ALA A 17 4.73 -6.72 0.21
C ALA A 17 4.65 -8.15 0.77
N ALA A 18 3.46 -8.72 0.90
CA ALA A 18 3.26 -10.12 1.28
C ALA A 18 3.86 -11.08 0.24
N ILE A 19 3.71 -10.80 -1.06
CA ILE A 19 4.29 -11.59 -2.16
C ILE A 19 5.83 -11.56 -2.08
N ALA A 20 6.41 -10.36 -1.88
CA ALA A 20 7.85 -10.19 -1.75
C ALA A 20 8.38 -10.96 -0.53
N ALA A 21 7.75 -10.81 0.63
CA ALA A 21 8.11 -11.54 1.84
C ALA A 21 7.98 -13.06 1.66
N CYS A 22 6.89 -13.55 1.06
CA CYS A 22 6.72 -14.97 0.75
C CYS A 22 7.85 -15.50 -0.14
N GLY A 23 8.26 -14.73 -1.14
CA GLY A 23 9.35 -15.09 -2.05
C GLY A 23 10.71 -15.18 -1.36
N VAL A 24 10.99 -14.28 -0.41
CA VAL A 24 12.24 -14.26 0.36
C VAL A 24 12.28 -15.40 1.40
N LEU A 25 11.15 -15.64 2.07
CA LEU A 25 11.05 -16.60 3.18
C LEU A 25 10.82 -18.05 2.71
N GLY A 26 10.64 -18.29 1.41
CA GLY A 26 10.17 -19.59 0.90
C GLY A 26 8.78 -19.96 1.45
N GLY A 27 7.91 -18.97 1.66
CA GLY A 27 6.63 -19.11 2.33
C GLY A 27 5.59 -19.91 1.53
N ASP A 28 4.61 -20.45 2.25
CA ASP A 28 3.49 -21.20 1.66
C ASP A 28 2.54 -20.27 0.88
N ARG A 29 2.21 -20.64 -0.36
CA ARG A 29 1.24 -19.93 -1.21
C ARG A 29 -0.16 -19.84 -0.60
N ARG A 30 -0.55 -20.81 0.22
CA ARG A 30 -1.84 -20.77 0.94
C ARG A 30 -1.85 -19.65 1.98
N LYS A 31 -0.75 -19.47 2.72
CA LYS A 31 -0.59 -18.35 3.66
C LYS A 31 -0.53 -17.02 2.92
N LEU A 32 0.16 -16.96 1.78
CA LEU A 32 0.18 -15.78 0.93
C LEU A 32 -1.23 -15.37 0.48
N SER A 33 -1.99 -16.31 -0.07
CA SER A 33 -3.38 -16.07 -0.49
C SER A 33 -4.23 -15.57 0.69
N TYR A 34 -4.07 -16.15 1.87
CA TYR A 34 -4.76 -15.69 3.07
C TYR A 34 -4.42 -14.24 3.46
N VAL A 35 -3.12 -13.89 3.54
CA VAL A 35 -2.70 -12.52 3.88
C VAL A 35 -3.21 -11.52 2.86
N THR A 36 -3.09 -11.83 1.57
CA THR A 36 -3.58 -10.94 0.50
C THR A 36 -5.09 -10.75 0.58
N SER A 37 -5.88 -11.81 0.80
CA SER A 37 -7.32 -11.68 0.99
C SER A 37 -7.67 -10.84 2.22
N LEU A 38 -6.93 -11.00 3.33
CA LEU A 38 -7.16 -10.25 4.56
C LEU A 38 -6.89 -8.75 4.37
N VAL A 39 -5.78 -8.39 3.73
CA VAL A 39 -5.45 -7.01 3.33
C VAL A 39 -6.61 -6.39 2.56
N LEU A 40 -7.16 -7.12 1.58
CA LEU A 40 -8.22 -6.62 0.72
C LEU A 40 -9.54 -6.44 1.47
N VAL A 41 -9.92 -7.40 2.32
CA VAL A 41 -11.13 -7.32 3.14
C VAL A 41 -11.07 -6.18 4.14
N VAL A 42 -9.89 -5.85 4.67
CA VAL A 42 -9.70 -4.73 5.60
C VAL A 42 -9.64 -3.39 4.86
N ALA A 43 -9.00 -3.34 3.69
CA ALA A 43 -8.88 -2.12 2.91
C ALA A 43 -10.22 -1.59 2.38
N VAL A 44 -11.17 -2.46 2.00
CA VAL A 44 -12.46 -2.05 1.43
C VAL A 44 -13.30 -1.19 2.39
N PRO A 45 -13.55 -1.60 3.65
CA PRO A 45 -14.19 -0.73 4.64
C PRO A 45 -13.41 0.56 4.89
N MET A 46 -12.08 0.48 5.02
CA MET A 46 -11.24 1.65 5.28
C MET A 46 -11.34 2.70 4.16
N MET A 47 -11.45 2.26 2.91
CA MET A 47 -11.65 3.13 1.74
C MET A 47 -12.87 4.04 1.87
N LEU A 48 -13.93 3.58 2.56
CA LEU A 48 -15.16 4.34 2.76
C LEU A 48 -15.19 5.06 4.11
N VAL A 49 -14.70 4.40 5.16
CA VAL A 49 -14.75 4.90 6.54
C VAL A 49 -13.74 6.02 6.76
N MET A 50 -12.53 5.95 6.20
CA MET A 50 -11.52 6.99 6.44
C MET A 50 -11.92 8.35 5.82
N PRO A 51 -12.40 8.44 4.56
CA PRO A 51 -12.93 9.69 4.03
C PRO A 51 -14.06 10.27 4.87
N TRP A 52 -14.97 9.41 5.36
CA TRP A 52 -16.06 9.85 6.24
C TRP A 52 -15.54 10.42 7.57
N ILE A 53 -14.51 9.82 8.17
CA ILE A 53 -13.89 10.36 9.40
C ILE A 53 -13.22 11.71 9.12
N ILE A 54 -12.53 11.84 7.99
CA ILE A 54 -11.84 13.07 7.58
C ILE A 54 -12.85 14.22 7.45
N ASP A 55 -13.97 13.98 6.76
CA ASP A 55 -15.06 14.94 6.59
C ASP A 55 -15.73 15.28 7.93
N ALA A 56 -16.06 14.26 8.75
CA ALA A 56 -16.71 14.45 10.04
C ALA A 56 -15.86 15.23 11.07
N LEU A 57 -14.54 15.18 10.95
CA LEU A 57 -13.60 15.90 11.82
C LEU A 57 -13.10 17.22 11.22
N ASP A 58 -13.59 17.61 10.04
CA ASP A 58 -13.11 18.77 9.27
C ASP A 58 -11.57 18.80 9.17
N MET A 59 -11.00 17.62 8.88
CA MET A 59 -9.55 17.44 8.91
C MET A 59 -8.91 18.09 7.67
N PRO A 60 -7.75 18.77 7.81
CA PRO A 60 -7.07 19.36 6.66
C PRO A 60 -6.81 18.33 5.57
N ALA A 61 -7.12 18.67 4.31
CA ALA A 61 -7.07 17.75 3.18
C ALA A 61 -5.71 17.04 3.02
N LEU A 62 -4.60 17.74 3.29
CA LEU A 62 -3.25 17.18 3.23
C LEU A 62 -2.99 16.15 4.32
N VAL A 63 -3.48 16.40 5.55
CA VAL A 63 -3.36 15.46 6.67
C VAL A 63 -4.24 14.24 6.39
N GLY A 64 -5.48 14.45 5.95
CA GLY A 64 -6.40 13.36 5.58
C GLY A 64 -5.85 12.51 4.43
N GLY A 65 -5.31 13.15 3.38
CA GLY A 65 -4.66 12.49 2.25
C GLY A 65 -3.44 11.68 2.68
N ALA A 66 -2.52 12.29 3.43
CA ALA A 66 -1.34 11.59 3.95
C ALA A 66 -1.72 10.42 4.86
N TRP A 67 -2.78 10.56 5.66
CA TRP A 67 -3.29 9.49 6.51
C TRP A 67 -3.88 8.33 5.68
N ILE A 68 -4.72 8.61 4.68
CA ILE A 68 -5.22 7.60 3.72
C ILE A 68 -4.05 6.87 3.05
N GLY A 69 -3.11 7.63 2.48
CA GLY A 69 -1.95 7.10 1.76
C GLY A 69 -1.02 6.27 2.65
N GLY A 70 -0.86 6.66 3.91
CA GLY A 70 -0.02 5.94 4.87
C GLY A 70 -0.62 4.64 5.37
N THR A 71 -1.94 4.47 5.29
CA THR A 71 -2.66 3.45 6.07
C THR A 71 -3.36 2.39 5.23
N ILE A 72 -3.98 2.76 4.11
CA ILE A 72 -4.73 1.80 3.29
C ILE A 72 -3.75 0.94 2.50
N ASP A 73 -3.77 -0.38 2.70
CA ASP A 73 -2.79 -1.31 2.15
C ASP A 73 -3.08 -1.77 0.71
N THR A 74 -3.61 -0.88 -0.12
CA THR A 74 -3.73 -1.09 -1.57
C THR A 74 -3.80 0.25 -2.31
N SER A 75 -2.93 0.42 -3.30
CA SER A 75 -2.80 1.67 -4.06
C SER A 75 -4.11 2.10 -4.72
N GLY A 76 -4.93 1.14 -5.17
CA GLY A 76 -6.22 1.46 -5.80
C GLY A 76 -7.21 2.07 -4.81
N ALA A 77 -7.30 1.53 -3.59
CA ALA A 77 -8.24 2.04 -2.60
C ALA A 77 -7.74 3.35 -1.99
N VAL A 78 -6.42 3.56 -1.91
CA VAL A 78 -5.83 4.86 -1.55
C VAL A 78 -6.29 5.95 -2.52
N VAL A 79 -6.16 5.71 -3.84
CA VAL A 79 -6.55 6.70 -4.85
C VAL A 79 -8.04 6.96 -4.79
N ALA A 80 -8.87 5.91 -4.70
CA ALA A 80 -10.31 6.04 -4.61
C ALA A 80 -10.76 6.79 -3.34
N ALA A 81 -10.20 6.45 -2.17
CA ALA A 81 -10.50 7.13 -0.91
C ALA A 81 -10.04 8.59 -0.93
N GLY A 82 -8.84 8.86 -1.47
CA GLY A 82 -8.34 10.23 -1.63
C GLY A 82 -9.22 11.06 -2.56
N GLU A 83 -9.69 10.48 -3.66
CA GLU A 83 -10.62 11.15 -4.60
C GLU A 83 -11.95 11.50 -3.94
N ILE A 84 -12.46 10.69 -3.00
CA ILE A 84 -13.67 11.02 -2.23
C ILE A 84 -13.46 12.26 -1.35
N VAL A 85 -12.26 12.45 -0.78
CA VAL A 85 -11.94 13.61 0.06
C VAL A 85 -11.68 14.87 -0.76
N GLY A 86 -10.99 14.74 -1.90
CA GLY A 86 -10.72 15.84 -2.82
C GLY A 86 -9.33 15.75 -3.47
N GLU A 87 -9.09 16.60 -4.46
CA GLU A 87 -7.90 16.51 -5.31
C GLU A 87 -6.57 16.65 -4.55
N SER A 88 -6.45 17.65 -3.67
CA SER A 88 -5.23 17.83 -2.86
C SER A 88 -4.98 16.65 -1.92
N ALA A 89 -6.04 16.08 -1.33
CA ALA A 89 -5.95 14.88 -0.50
C ALA A 89 -5.54 13.66 -1.32
N MET A 90 -6.10 13.48 -2.52
CA MET A 90 -5.72 12.42 -3.46
C MET A 90 -4.24 12.52 -3.84
N ASN A 91 -3.75 13.71 -4.17
CA ASN A 91 -2.35 13.95 -4.52
C ASN A 91 -1.42 13.58 -3.36
N ALA A 92 -1.72 14.07 -2.14
CA ALA A 92 -0.96 13.71 -0.94
C ALA A 92 -0.99 12.20 -0.66
N ALA A 93 -2.16 11.56 -0.79
CA ALA A 93 -2.34 10.13 -0.56
C ALA A 93 -1.53 9.28 -1.53
N VAL A 94 -1.55 9.64 -2.82
CA VAL A 94 -0.78 8.99 -3.88
C VAL A 94 0.72 9.15 -3.60
N ILE A 95 1.18 10.37 -3.32
CA ILE A 95 2.61 10.62 -3.03
C ILE A 95 3.07 9.74 -1.87
N VAL A 96 2.38 9.79 -0.72
CA VAL A 96 2.75 9.01 0.46
C VAL A 96 2.76 7.50 0.18
N LYS A 97 1.71 6.97 -0.48
CA LYS A 97 1.63 5.54 -0.77
C LYS A 97 2.70 5.09 -1.78
N PHE A 98 2.97 5.86 -2.82
CA PHE A 98 4.00 5.51 -3.78
C PHE A 98 5.41 5.64 -3.20
N SER A 99 5.65 6.59 -2.29
CA SER A 99 6.88 6.63 -1.50
C SER A 99 7.05 5.35 -0.66
N GLN A 100 6.00 4.85 -0.03
CA GLN A 100 6.03 3.54 0.65
C GLN A 100 6.32 2.39 -0.32
N ASN A 101 5.67 2.37 -1.49
CA ASN A 101 5.89 1.34 -2.52
C ASN A 101 7.35 1.33 -3.02
N ALA A 102 7.98 2.50 -3.15
CA ALA A 102 9.39 2.60 -3.56
C ALA A 102 10.35 1.97 -2.53
N MET A 103 10.00 2.00 -1.23
CA MET A 103 10.78 1.36 -0.17
C MET A 103 10.69 -0.17 -0.18
N LEU A 104 9.78 -0.79 -0.95
CA LEU A 104 9.59 -2.25 -0.95
C LEU A 104 10.88 -3.02 -1.32
N GLY A 105 11.66 -2.50 -2.26
CA GLY A 105 12.95 -3.10 -2.65
C GLY A 105 13.94 -3.16 -1.48
N ILE A 106 14.05 -2.05 -0.74
CA ILE A 106 14.93 -1.92 0.42
C ILE A 106 14.45 -2.85 1.54
N ALA A 107 13.14 -2.86 1.81
CA ALA A 107 12.56 -3.72 2.83
C ALA A 107 12.72 -5.22 2.51
N ALA A 108 12.53 -5.63 1.26
CA ALA A 108 12.74 -7.01 0.83
C ALA A 108 14.21 -7.43 0.97
N PHE A 109 15.15 -6.54 0.67
CA PHE A 109 16.57 -6.79 0.87
C PHE A 109 16.94 -6.92 2.35
N ALA A 110 16.46 -6.01 3.20
CA ALA A 110 16.67 -6.07 4.65
C ALA A 110 16.07 -7.35 5.25
N LEU A 111 14.88 -7.74 4.82
CA LEU A 111 14.23 -9.00 5.22
C LEU A 111 15.05 -10.22 4.78
N SER A 112 15.63 -10.19 3.59
CA SER A 112 16.51 -11.26 3.09
C SER A 112 17.75 -11.43 3.97
N ILE A 113 18.45 -10.34 4.27
CA ILE A 113 19.62 -10.38 5.19
C ILE A 113 19.21 -10.94 6.56
N TRP A 114 18.13 -10.40 7.15
CA TRP A 114 17.66 -10.84 8.46
C TRP A 114 17.30 -12.33 8.47
N TRP A 115 16.66 -12.82 7.41
CA TRP A 115 16.27 -14.22 7.28
C TRP A 115 17.49 -15.14 7.14
N THR A 116 18.49 -14.76 6.34
CA THR A 116 19.75 -15.49 6.18
C THR A 116 20.52 -15.58 7.49
N LEU A 117 20.61 -14.48 8.24
CA LEU A 117 21.30 -14.44 9.53
C LEU A 117 20.59 -15.28 10.60
N LYS A 118 19.26 -15.27 10.61
CA LYS A 118 18.46 -16.01 11.59
C LYS A 118 18.46 -17.52 11.36
N SER A 119 18.47 -17.96 10.10
CA SER A 119 18.26 -19.38 9.76
C SER A 119 19.51 -20.25 9.91
N GLY A 120 20.68 -19.66 10.21
CA GLY A 120 21.91 -20.37 10.57
C GLY A 120 22.58 -21.15 9.43
N GLU A 121 21.83 -21.78 8.52
CA GLU A 121 22.32 -22.61 7.43
C GLU A 121 21.38 -22.55 6.20
N GLY A 122 21.95 -22.27 5.03
CA GLY A 122 21.72 -23.11 3.84
C GLY A 122 20.36 -23.19 3.14
N SER A 123 19.32 -22.39 3.43
CA SER A 123 18.09 -22.42 2.62
C SER A 123 17.65 -21.05 2.12
N GLY A 124 18.07 -20.70 0.90
CA GLY A 124 17.62 -19.53 0.17
C GLY A 124 18.80 -18.70 -0.31
N GLU A 125 19.04 -18.76 -1.62
CA GLU A 125 19.85 -17.86 -2.45
C GLU A 125 20.54 -16.67 -1.73
N LYS A 126 21.87 -16.60 -1.79
CA LYS A 126 22.66 -15.50 -1.19
C LYS A 126 22.03 -14.14 -1.53
N PRO A 127 21.87 -13.21 -0.57
CA PRO A 127 21.32 -11.89 -0.85
C PRO A 127 22.15 -11.21 -1.94
N SER A 128 21.61 -11.16 -3.15
CA SER A 128 22.26 -10.61 -4.33
C SER A 128 21.38 -9.53 -4.94
N ALA A 129 22.00 -8.56 -5.61
CA ALA A 129 21.28 -7.51 -6.33
C ALA A 129 20.27 -8.07 -7.35
N ARG A 130 20.54 -9.26 -7.88
CA ARG A 130 19.63 -9.96 -8.80
C ARG A 130 18.30 -10.34 -8.13
N ILE A 131 18.32 -10.82 -6.89
CA ILE A 131 17.11 -11.17 -6.14
C ILE A 131 16.31 -9.89 -5.85
N ILE A 132 16.97 -8.82 -5.46
CA ILE A 132 16.31 -7.52 -5.24
C ILE A 132 15.61 -7.10 -6.53
N TRP A 133 16.29 -7.16 -7.67
CA TRP A 133 15.72 -6.80 -8.97
C TRP A 133 14.55 -7.71 -9.39
N GLU A 134 14.67 -9.02 -9.18
CA GLU A 134 13.62 -9.98 -9.50
C GLU A 134 12.36 -9.75 -8.65
N ARG A 135 12.54 -9.40 -7.37
CA ARG A 135 11.46 -9.16 -6.39
C ARG A 135 10.94 -7.71 -6.38
N PHE A 136 11.70 -6.75 -6.91
CA PHE A 136 11.30 -5.34 -6.95
C PHE A 136 10.01 -5.19 -7.78
N PRO A 137 9.02 -4.43 -7.29
CA PRO A 137 7.80 -4.16 -8.02
C PRO A 137 8.10 -3.32 -9.28
N LYS A 138 8.27 -3.98 -10.42
CA LYS A 138 8.63 -3.31 -11.70
C LYS A 138 7.62 -2.24 -12.14
N PHE A 139 6.37 -2.31 -11.67
CA PHE A 139 5.38 -1.25 -11.91
C PHE A 139 5.81 0.11 -11.34
N VAL A 140 6.62 0.14 -10.26
CA VAL A 140 7.15 1.39 -9.68
C VAL A 140 8.09 2.08 -10.67
N ILE A 141 8.89 1.34 -11.45
CA ILE A 141 9.74 1.91 -12.49
C ILE A 141 8.87 2.57 -13.57
N GLY A 142 7.80 1.89 -13.99
CA GLY A 142 6.83 2.44 -14.93
C GLY A 142 6.16 3.72 -14.40
N PHE A 143 5.74 3.72 -13.14
CA PHE A 143 5.18 4.91 -12.48
C PHE A 143 6.18 6.07 -12.44
N MET A 144 7.43 5.82 -12.03
CA MET A 144 8.48 6.86 -11.96
C MET A 144 8.80 7.43 -13.35
N ALA A 145 8.89 6.56 -14.37
CA ALA A 145 9.13 6.98 -15.75
C ALA A 145 7.95 7.82 -16.29
N ALA A 146 6.71 7.36 -16.08
CA ALA A 146 5.52 8.10 -16.48
C ALA A 146 5.44 9.45 -15.74
N SER A 147 5.68 9.48 -14.43
CA SER A 147 5.73 10.70 -13.63
C SER A 147 6.76 11.68 -14.17
N ALA A 148 7.97 11.23 -14.50
CA ALA A 148 9.01 12.08 -15.06
C ALA A 148 8.62 12.62 -16.45
N ILE A 149 8.03 11.79 -17.31
CA ILE A 149 7.54 12.20 -18.64
C ILE A 149 6.48 13.30 -18.51
N PHE A 150 5.45 13.05 -17.69
CA PHE A 150 4.35 14.00 -17.48
C PHE A 150 4.78 15.27 -16.75
N SER A 151 5.83 15.20 -15.91
CA SER A 151 6.31 16.36 -15.16
C SER A 151 7.29 17.24 -15.94
N PHE A 152 8.12 16.66 -16.81
CA PHE A 152 9.26 17.38 -17.41
C PHE A 152 9.29 17.38 -18.94
N LEU A 153 8.67 16.41 -19.61
CA LEU A 153 8.80 16.24 -21.06
C LEU A 153 7.55 16.68 -21.84
N LEU A 154 6.39 16.74 -21.18
CA LEU A 154 5.12 17.11 -21.81
C LEU A 154 4.73 18.56 -21.46
N SER A 155 4.07 19.25 -22.38
CA SER A 155 3.51 20.58 -22.12
C SER A 155 2.27 20.49 -21.23
N ALA A 156 2.01 21.54 -20.44
CA ALA A 156 0.85 21.63 -19.56
C ALA A 156 -0.46 21.39 -20.33
N ASP A 157 -0.64 22.06 -21.48
CA ASP A 157 -1.83 21.91 -22.33
C ASP A 157 -2.07 20.46 -22.77
N PHE A 158 -0.98 19.74 -23.10
CA PHE A 158 -1.10 18.34 -23.50
C PHE A 158 -1.47 17.45 -22.30
N VAL A 159 -0.84 17.66 -21.15
CA VAL A 159 -1.18 16.93 -19.91
C VAL A 159 -2.65 17.12 -19.56
N GLU A 160 -3.13 18.37 -19.57
CA GLU A 160 -4.52 18.71 -19.29
C GLU A 160 -5.49 18.06 -20.28
N SER A 161 -5.15 18.06 -21.58
CA SER A 161 -5.98 17.40 -22.62
C SER A 161 -6.13 15.89 -22.42
N THR A 162 -5.20 15.25 -21.70
CA THR A 162 -5.25 13.80 -21.42
C THR A 162 -5.90 13.45 -20.08
N ALA A 163 -6.23 14.44 -19.24
CA ALA A 163 -6.73 14.21 -17.88
C ALA A 163 -8.05 13.43 -17.85
N GLU A 164 -9.02 13.79 -18.69
CA GLU A 164 -10.32 13.11 -18.75
C GLU A 164 -10.20 11.66 -19.22
N LEU A 165 -9.40 11.42 -20.28
CA LEU A 165 -9.17 10.08 -20.80
C LEU A 165 -8.48 9.20 -19.75
N THR A 166 -7.43 9.70 -19.11
CA THR A 166 -6.67 8.97 -18.10
C THR A 166 -7.50 8.71 -16.84
N LYS A 167 -8.35 9.67 -16.42
CA LYS A 167 -9.31 9.49 -15.33
C LYS A 167 -10.34 8.42 -15.66
N GLY A 168 -10.92 8.44 -16.85
CA GLY A 168 -11.87 7.43 -17.31
C GLY A 168 -11.27 6.02 -17.32
N LEU A 169 -10.06 5.87 -17.88
CA LEU A 169 -9.32 4.61 -17.86
C LEU A 169 -9.03 4.16 -16.42
N ARG A 170 -8.54 5.06 -15.56
CA ARG A 170 -8.28 4.76 -14.14
C ARG A 170 -9.52 4.17 -13.46
N THR A 171 -10.68 4.79 -13.63
CA THR A 171 -11.94 4.32 -13.04
C THR A 171 -12.32 2.92 -13.52
N TRP A 172 -12.24 2.65 -14.82
CA TRP A 172 -12.54 1.31 -15.36
C TRP A 172 -11.58 0.25 -14.83
N TRP A 173 -10.28 0.55 -14.78
CA TRP A 173 -9.27 -0.38 -14.29
C TRP A 173 -9.41 -0.66 -12.79
N PHE A 174 -9.71 0.35 -11.98
CA PHE A 174 -10.02 0.14 -10.56
C PHE A 174 -11.31 -0.63 -10.34
N THR A 175 -12.35 -0.33 -11.12
CA THR A 175 -13.62 -1.08 -11.03
C THR A 175 -13.39 -2.56 -11.33
N LEU A 176 -12.67 -2.87 -12.41
CA LEU A 176 -12.31 -4.24 -12.76
C LEU A 176 -11.47 -4.91 -11.65
N ALA A 177 -10.45 -4.21 -11.15
CA ALA A 177 -9.61 -4.72 -10.08
C ALA A 177 -10.43 -5.06 -8.82
N PHE A 178 -11.30 -4.16 -8.35
CA PHE A 178 -12.12 -4.39 -7.16
C PHE A 178 -13.17 -5.48 -7.34
N VAL A 179 -13.77 -5.59 -8.54
CA VAL A 179 -14.68 -6.70 -8.86
C VAL A 179 -13.93 -8.03 -8.80
N CYS A 180 -12.76 -8.14 -9.44
CA CYS A 180 -11.94 -9.35 -9.38
C CYS A 180 -11.53 -9.71 -7.94
N ILE A 181 -11.11 -8.70 -7.15
CA ILE A 181 -10.80 -8.86 -5.72
C ILE A 181 -12.01 -9.44 -4.96
N GLY A 182 -13.21 -8.91 -5.19
CA GLY A 182 -14.44 -9.40 -4.58
C GLY A 182 -14.75 -10.85 -4.95
N LEU A 183 -14.55 -11.21 -6.22
CA LEU A 183 -14.80 -12.58 -6.71
C LEU A 183 -13.77 -13.61 -6.21
N GLU A 184 -12.51 -13.20 -5.99
CA GLU A 184 -11.45 -14.07 -5.50
C GLU A 184 -11.51 -14.30 -3.97
N THR A 185 -12.15 -13.38 -3.23
CA THR A 185 -12.15 -13.39 -1.76
C THR A 185 -12.97 -14.53 -1.18
N ARG A 186 -12.30 -15.50 -0.55
CA ARG A 186 -12.93 -16.61 0.18
C ARG A 186 -13.08 -16.30 1.67
N PHE A 187 -14.16 -15.60 2.05
CA PHE A 187 -14.44 -15.23 3.45
C PHE A 187 -14.42 -16.42 4.44
N ARG A 188 -14.82 -17.61 3.98
CA ARG A 188 -14.80 -18.84 4.79
C ARG A 188 -13.38 -19.25 5.20
N ASP A 189 -12.39 -19.00 4.36
CA ASP A 189 -10.99 -19.33 4.66
C ASP A 189 -10.39 -18.36 5.68
N LEU A 190 -10.86 -17.10 5.71
CA LEU A 190 -10.40 -16.07 6.65
C LEU A 190 -10.70 -16.44 8.11
N VAL A 191 -11.89 -16.98 8.37
CA VAL A 191 -12.37 -17.33 9.72
C VAL A 191 -11.84 -18.70 10.18
N ARG A 192 -11.55 -19.62 9.24
CA ARG A 192 -11.19 -21.01 9.58
C ARG A 192 -9.70 -21.27 9.73
N MET A 193 -8.82 -20.44 9.17
CA MET A 193 -7.37 -20.65 9.28
C MET A 193 -6.89 -20.34 10.71
N ASP A 194 -6.26 -21.32 11.36
CA ASP A 194 -5.66 -21.22 12.70
C ASP A 194 -6.57 -20.61 13.78
N GLY A 195 -7.89 -20.86 13.68
CA GLY A 195 -8.89 -20.36 14.63
C GLY A 195 -9.03 -18.84 14.66
N GLY A 196 -8.68 -18.13 13.58
CA GLY A 196 -8.83 -16.68 13.47
C GLY A 196 -7.74 -15.85 14.17
N ARG A 197 -6.76 -16.50 14.82
CA ARG A 197 -5.63 -15.80 15.47
C ARG A 197 -4.83 -14.93 14.50
N PRO A 198 -4.54 -15.35 13.25
CA PRO A 198 -3.86 -14.49 12.28
C PRO A 198 -4.67 -13.24 11.92
N ALA A 199 -5.98 -13.39 11.67
CA ALA A 199 -6.87 -12.27 11.41
C ALA A 199 -6.88 -11.25 12.57
N ALA A 200 -6.98 -11.73 13.81
CA ALA A 200 -6.93 -10.86 14.98
C ALA A 200 -5.60 -10.10 15.10
N ALA A 201 -4.47 -10.77 14.85
CA ALA A 201 -3.15 -10.14 14.86
C ALA A 201 -3.02 -9.06 13.78
N PHE A 202 -3.50 -9.33 12.57
CA PHE A 202 -3.53 -8.36 11.48
C PHE A 202 -4.40 -7.15 11.82
N LEU A 203 -5.62 -7.37 12.32
CA LEU A 203 -6.54 -6.29 12.71
C LEU A 203 -5.97 -5.42 13.84
N ALA A 204 -5.33 -6.04 14.83
CA ALA A 204 -4.66 -5.31 15.90
C ALA A 204 -3.48 -4.47 15.35
N ALA A 205 -2.64 -5.06 14.50
CA ALA A 205 -1.54 -4.35 13.85
C ALA A 205 -2.05 -3.21 12.97
N GLN A 206 -3.13 -3.42 12.22
CA GLN A 206 -3.77 -2.39 11.41
C GLN A 206 -4.35 -1.28 12.28
N GLY A 207 -5.00 -1.60 13.40
CA GLY A 207 -5.51 -0.61 14.35
C GLY A 207 -4.41 0.30 14.90
N VAL A 208 -3.28 -0.30 15.28
CA VAL A 208 -2.08 0.46 15.68
C VAL A 208 -1.56 1.30 14.51
N ASN A 209 -1.48 0.73 13.31
CA ASN A 209 -1.04 1.44 12.11
C ASN A 209 -1.91 2.66 11.83
N ILE A 210 -3.25 2.53 11.87
CA ILE A 210 -4.22 3.63 11.68
C ILE A 210 -3.93 4.80 12.64
N ALA A 211 -3.73 4.50 13.93
CA ALA A 211 -3.46 5.54 14.92
C ALA A 211 -2.06 6.16 14.75
N TRP A 212 -1.07 5.32 14.46
CA TRP A 212 0.31 5.75 14.28
C TRP A 212 0.48 6.63 13.04
N THR A 213 -0.09 6.23 11.90
CA THR A 213 -0.03 7.01 10.67
C THR A 213 -0.80 8.32 10.79
N LEU A 214 -1.91 8.36 11.53
CA LEU A 214 -2.63 9.60 11.81
C LEU A 214 -1.75 10.59 12.58
N LEU A 215 -1.08 10.11 13.64
CA LEU A 215 -0.15 10.91 14.41
C LEU A 215 0.98 11.47 13.52
N ILE A 216 1.61 10.62 12.72
CA ILE A 216 2.68 11.04 11.81
C ILE A 216 2.17 12.01 10.74
N ALA A 217 0.98 11.77 10.16
CA ALA A 217 0.37 12.66 9.18
C ALA A 217 0.12 14.06 9.77
N TRP A 218 -0.39 14.13 11.00
CA TRP A 218 -0.57 15.40 11.71
C TRP A 218 0.75 16.11 12.00
N LEU A 219 1.76 15.38 12.46
CA LEU A 219 3.07 15.97 12.77
C LEU A 219 3.74 16.55 11.51
N LEU A 220 3.66 15.84 10.39
CA LEU A 220 4.33 16.21 9.14
C LEU A 220 3.56 17.23 8.31
N PHE A 221 2.24 17.08 8.19
CA PHE A 221 1.40 17.87 7.26
C PHE A 221 0.44 18.83 7.96
N GLY A 222 0.32 18.76 9.28
CA GLY A 222 -0.55 19.63 10.07
C GLY A 222 0.08 20.96 10.52
N GLY A 223 1.29 21.29 10.06
CA GLY A 223 1.99 22.52 10.44
C GLY A 223 2.80 22.44 11.74
N VAL A 224 2.95 21.26 12.34
CA VAL A 224 3.62 21.08 13.64
C VAL A 224 5.14 21.01 13.49
N LEU A 225 5.65 20.09 12.65
CA LEU A 225 7.09 19.93 12.41
C LEU A 225 7.57 20.69 11.17
N PHE A 226 6.72 20.79 10.16
CA PHE A 226 7.03 21.41 8.87
C PHE A 226 5.91 22.36 8.45
N ALA A 227 6.25 23.36 7.64
CA ALA A 227 5.25 24.21 7.01
C ALA A 227 4.35 23.38 6.08
N VAL A 228 3.06 23.73 6.03
CA VAL A 228 2.07 23.03 5.21
C VAL A 228 2.43 23.21 3.72
N PRO A 229 2.71 22.12 2.98
CA PRO A 229 3.06 22.22 1.56
C PRO A 229 1.83 22.59 0.72
N SER A 230 2.02 23.36 -0.35
CA SER A 230 0.99 23.60 -1.36
C SER A 230 1.01 22.47 -2.40
N LEU A 231 0.05 21.54 -2.34
CA LEU A 231 -0.14 20.44 -3.30
C LEU A 231 -1.47 20.55 -4.04
#